data_AF-A0A2A9CEQ6-F1
#
_entry.id   AF-A0A2A9CEQ6-F1
#
_cell.length_a   1.000
_cell.length_b   1.000
_cell.length_c   1.000
_cell.angle_alpha   90.00
_cell.angle_beta   90.00
_cell.angle_gamma   90.00
#
_symmetry.space_group_name_H-M   'P 1'
#
loop_
_entity.id
_entity.type
_entity.pdbx_description
1 polymer ?
#
loop_
_entity_poly.entity_id
_entity_poly.type
_entity_poly.pdbx_seq_one_letter_code
_entity_poly.pdbx_strand_id
1 'polypeptide(L)' 'MIEMSGQYNWWIVLLSLIKVKKHTVKSWEHFADLALEGKTLTKEQALTILSSSDEQLLPLLHAAFRVRKRFKRSDAS' A
#
# COMPACT_ATOMS: atom_id res chain seq x y z
N MET A 1 42.10 27.06 -24.42
CA MET A 1 41.19 27.75 -23.47
C MET A 1 39.77 27.27 -23.80
N ILE A 2 39.03 26.82 -22.79
CA ILE A 2 37.96 25.79 -22.87
C ILE A 2 36.63 26.39 -23.31
N GLU A 3 35.89 25.71 -24.19
CA GLU A 3 34.42 25.81 -24.17
C GLU A 3 33.78 24.46 -24.56
N MET A 4 33.61 23.61 -23.55
CA MET A 4 32.85 22.37 -23.60
C MET A 4 31.39 22.72 -23.31
N SER A 5 30.54 22.71 -24.34
CA SER A 5 29.10 22.94 -24.22
C SER A 5 28.40 21.75 -23.53
N GLY A 6 28.43 21.76 -22.19
CA GLY A 6 27.67 20.82 -21.36
C GLY A 6 26.21 21.24 -21.28
N GLN A 7 25.33 20.56 -22.03
CA GLN A 7 23.88 20.63 -21.84
C GLN A 7 23.49 20.01 -20.48
N TYR A 8 23.61 20.78 -19.40
CA TYR A 8 23.08 20.38 -18.10
C TYR A 8 21.60 20.75 -18.03
N ASN A 9 20.74 19.80 -18.44
CA ASN A 9 19.29 19.92 -18.33
C ASN A 9 18.87 19.81 -16.85
N TRP A 10 18.95 20.93 -16.13
CA TRP A 10 18.50 21.04 -14.74
C TRP A 10 17.03 20.61 -14.55
N TRP A 11 16.18 20.77 -15.57
CA TRP A 11 14.82 20.24 -15.54
C TRP A 11 14.73 18.70 -15.54
N ILE A 12 15.69 17.98 -16.15
CA ILE A 12 15.73 16.50 -16.07
C ILE A 12 16.11 16.06 -14.65
N VAL A 13 17.03 16.76 -13.99
CA VAL A 13 17.38 16.52 -12.57
C VAL A 13 16.18 16.81 -11.67
N LEU A 14 15.44 17.89 -11.95
CA LEU A 14 14.23 18.26 -11.22
C LEU A 14 13.14 17.19 -11.36
N LEU A 15 12.90 16.67 -12.58
CA LEU A 15 11.95 15.58 -12.83
C LEU A 15 12.33 14.26 -12.14
N SER A 16 13.63 13.99 -11.98
CA SER A 16 14.11 12.81 -11.24
C SER A 16 13.80 12.88 -9.74
N LEU A 17 13.75 14.10 -9.17
CA LEU A 17 13.42 14.32 -7.76
C LEU A 17 11.91 14.23 -7.47
N ILE A 18 11.05 14.34 -8.50
CA ILE A 18 9.62 14.03 -8.41
C ILE A 18 9.37 12.53 -8.61
N LYS A 19 10.33 11.67 -8.21
CA LYS A 19 10.07 10.24 -8.04
C LYS A 19 9.07 10.13 -6.89
N VAL A 20 7.78 10.20 -7.22
CA VAL A 20 6.68 9.88 -6.32
C VAL A 20 7.09 8.59 -5.62
N LYS A 21 7.40 8.68 -4.32
CA LYS A 21 7.56 7.50 -3.50
C LYS A 21 6.22 6.81 -3.56
N LYS A 22 6.10 5.85 -4.47
CA LYS A 22 5.04 4.86 -4.43
C LYS A 22 5.28 4.17 -3.10
N HIS A 23 4.61 4.64 -2.05
CA HIS A 23 4.48 3.88 -0.83
C HIS A 23 3.94 2.55 -1.32
N THR A 24 4.80 1.53 -1.26
CA THR A 24 4.41 0.16 -1.43
C THR A 24 3.51 -0.10 -0.24
N VAL A 25 2.23 0.27 -0.37
CA VAL A 25 1.20 -0.17 0.54
C VAL A 25 1.38 -1.67 0.55
N LYS A 26 1.89 -2.22 1.65
CA LYS A 26 1.66 -3.63 1.98
C LYS A 26 0.13 -3.70 1.98
N SER A 27 -0.44 -4.13 0.87
CA SER A 27 -1.83 -3.82 0.55
C SER A 27 -2.70 -4.39 1.66
N TRP A 28 -3.69 -3.63 2.12
CA TRP A 28 -4.69 -4.16 3.05
C TRP A 28 -5.29 -5.47 2.53
N GLU A 29 -5.32 -5.62 1.20
CA GLU A 29 -5.65 -6.85 0.49
C GLU A 29 -4.79 -8.05 0.92
N HIS A 30 -3.48 -7.89 1.15
CA HIS A 30 -2.64 -8.97 1.65
C HIS A 30 -3.03 -9.40 3.07
N PHE A 31 -3.39 -8.45 3.94
CA PHE A 31 -3.91 -8.79 5.27
C PHE A 31 -5.28 -9.48 5.20
N ALA A 32 -6.12 -9.10 4.24
CA ALA A 32 -7.34 -9.82 3.96
C ALA A 32 -7.03 -11.25 3.49
N ASP A 33 -6.10 -11.45 2.56
CA ASP A 33 -5.73 -12.77 2.07
C ASP A 33 -5.19 -13.66 3.20
N LEU A 34 -4.34 -13.13 4.09
CA LEU A 34 -3.88 -13.86 5.29
C LEU A 34 -5.06 -14.28 6.18
N ALA A 35 -6.00 -13.37 6.46
CA ALA A 35 -7.18 -13.69 7.25
C ALA A 35 -8.08 -14.72 6.57
N LEU A 36 -8.20 -14.68 5.24
CA LEU A 36 -8.95 -15.64 4.44
C LEU A 36 -8.29 -17.02 4.39
N GLU A 37 -6.97 -17.08 4.45
CA GLU A 37 -6.18 -18.30 4.61
C GLU A 37 -6.23 -18.87 6.04
N GLY A 38 -6.92 -18.19 6.97
CA GLY A 38 -6.99 -18.57 8.38
C GLY A 38 -5.74 -18.23 9.20
N LYS A 39 -4.86 -17.37 8.67
CA LYS A 39 -3.67 -16.88 9.38
C LYS A 39 -4.01 -15.65 10.19
N THR A 40 -3.57 -15.63 11.44
CA THR A 40 -3.74 -14.50 12.34
C THR A 40 -2.67 -13.44 12.06
N LEU A 41 -3.08 -12.17 12.02
CA LEU A 41 -2.17 -11.03 11.93
C LEU A 41 -1.35 -10.91 13.23
N THR A 42 -0.08 -10.51 13.11
CA THR A 42 0.74 -10.19 14.28
C THR A 42 0.29 -8.88 14.92
N LYS A 43 0.71 -8.65 16.17
CA LYS A 43 0.36 -7.44 16.92
C LYS A 43 0.81 -6.17 16.20
N GLU A 44 1.99 -6.19 15.57
CA GLU A 44 2.57 -5.06 14.83
C GLU A 44 1.77 -4.77 13.56
N GLN A 45 1.28 -5.81 12.88
CA GLN A 45 0.40 -5.67 11.73
C GLN A 45 -0.96 -5.08 12.14
N ALA A 46 -1.53 -5.52 13.26
CA ALA A 46 -2.74 -4.95 13.82
C ALA A 46 -2.55 -3.46 14.20
N LEU A 47 -1.41 -3.12 14.80
CA LEU A 47 -1.08 -1.73 15.12
C LEU A 47 -0.96 -0.86 13.87
N THR A 48 -0.45 -1.41 12.77
CA THR A 48 -0.36 -0.71 11.49
C THR A 48 -1.75 -0.39 10.93
N ILE A 49 -2.73 -1.28 11.14
CA ILE A 49 -4.14 -1.03 10.77
C ILE A 49 -4.74 0.09 11.63
N LEU A 50 -4.51 0.06 12.95
CA LEU A 50 -5.06 1.08 13.86
C LEU A 50 -4.48 2.48 13.63
N SER A 51 -3.24 2.55 13.18
CA SER A 51 -2.52 3.81 12.92
C SER A 51 -2.58 4.25 11.45
N SER A 52 -3.46 3.66 10.62
CA SER A 52 -3.59 4.05 9.22
C SER A 52 -4.18 5.45 9.07
N SER A 53 -3.70 6.24 8.10
CA SER A 53 -4.30 7.54 7.81
C SER A 53 -5.68 7.42 7.14
N ASP A 54 -6.48 8.48 7.22
CA ASP A 54 -7.83 8.53 6.63
C ASP A 54 -7.83 8.29 5.10
N GLU A 55 -6.75 8.66 4.41
CA GLU A 55 -6.56 8.40 2.97
C GLU A 55 -6.53 6.91 2.64
N GLN A 56 -6.18 6.06 3.63
CA GLN A 56 -6.14 4.60 3.50
C GLN A 56 -7.44 3.93 3.97
N LEU A 57 -8.42 4.69 4.50
CA LEU A 57 -9.67 4.16 5.04
C LEU A 57 -10.47 3.38 4.00
N LEU A 58 -10.60 3.91 2.77
CA LEU A 58 -11.34 3.26 1.70
C LEU A 58 -10.70 1.92 1.27
N PRO A 59 -9.38 1.86 0.96
CA PRO A 59 -8.68 0.61 0.75
C PRO A 59 -8.79 -0.40 1.90
N LEU A 60 -8.71 0.06 3.15
CA LEU A 60 -8.82 -0.79 4.33
C LEU A 60 -10.22 -1.40 4.47
N LEU A 61 -11.27 -0.59 4.27
CA LEU A 61 -12.66 -1.05 4.31
C LEU A 61 -12.96 -2.07 3.20
N HIS A 62 -12.39 -1.86 2.00
CA HIS A 62 -12.52 -2.81 0.91
C HIS A 62 -11.95 -4.20 1.29
N ALA A 63 -10.74 -4.23 1.85
CA ALA A 63 -10.12 -5.46 2.33
C ALA A 63 -10.95 -6.14 3.44
N ALA A 64 -11.41 -5.37 4.44
CA ALA A 64 -12.27 -5.90 5.51
C ALA A 64 -13.60 -6.47 4.99
N PHE A 65 -14.19 -5.82 3.98
CA PHE A 65 -15.40 -6.30 3.33
C PHE A 65 -15.19 -7.65 2.63
N ARG A 66 -14.05 -7.84 1.94
CA ARG A 66 -13.70 -9.13 1.33
C ARG A 66 -13.69 -10.26 2.36
N VAL A 67 -13.05 -10.04 3.52
CA VAL A 67 -12.99 -11.02 4.62
C VAL A 67 -14.40 -11.36 5.12
N ARG A 68 -15.21 -10.33 5.43
CA ARG A 68 -16.59 -10.49 5.91
C ARG A 68 -17.46 -11.27 4.92
N LYS A 69 -17.36 -10.97 3.62
CA LYS A 69 -18.15 -11.63 2.58
C LYS A 69 -17.82 -13.12 2.46
N ARG A 70 -16.56 -13.50 2.63
CA ARG A 70 -16.11 -14.89 2.50
C ARG A 70 -16.48 -15.74 3.73
N PHE A 71 -16.30 -15.21 4.94
CA PHE A 71 -16.67 -15.90 6.19
C PHE A 71 -18.18 -16.10 6.30
N LYS A 72 -19.00 -15.11 5.93
CA LYS A 72 -20.47 -15.25 6.00
C LYS A 72 -21.07 -16.36 5.12
N ARG A 73 -20.30 -16.99 4.24
CA ARG A 73 -20.80 -18.01 3.30
C ARG A 73 -20.33 -19.44 3.65
N SER A 74 -19.41 -19.63 4.60
CA SER A 74 -18.90 -20.96 4.97
C SER A 74 -19.79 -21.71 5.98
N ASP A 75 -20.71 -21.03 6.65
CA ASP A 75 -21.48 -21.58 7.77
C ASP A 75 -22.89 -22.04 7.35
N ALA A 76 -23.15 -22.04 6.04
CA ALA A 76 -24.38 -22.54 5.43
C ALA A 76 -24.10 -23.87 4.73
N SER A 77 -23.71 -24.91 5.48
CA SER A 77 -23.78 -26.30 5.06
C SER A 77 -23.77 -27.24 6.26
#